data_AF-A0A524LF72-F1
#
_entry.id   AF-A0A524LF72-F1
#
_cell.length_a   1.000
_cell.length_b   1.000
_cell.length_c   1.000
_cell.angle_alpha   90.00
_cell.angle_beta   90.00
_cell.angle_gamma   90.00
#
_symmetry.space_group_name_H-M   'P 1'
#
loop_
_entity.id
_entity.type
_entity.pdbx_description
1 polymer ?
#
loop_
_entity_poly.entity_id
_entity_poly.type
_entity_poly.pdbx_seq_one_letter_code
_entity_poly.pdbx_strand_id
1 'polypeptide(L)'
;MKRALQLLLAVSFVAMFLVSPVAAATSQGLEWGVALNDEFTFQMVFVDEGTQTFNEGINVTIIETPPAIDDPLLALGDIDTYDLNMTFYNGTSLGLYGILFLGLIIVGSHFGYPIGNFSLLTELAMAESWWNTNYSIINNAQVWGISFSETDGGEQASITAEYLKADGFCSRYILQSTNTTSSVVTSVSFTRTTPSSSFDIVGFLTDNALYIGVGVIILLLLVIIFKRR
;
A
#
# COMPACT_ATOMS: atom_id res chain seq x y z
N MET A 1 46.47 36.64 -15.77
CA MET A 1 46.27 35.79 -14.57
C MET A 1 44.86 35.87 -13.98
N LYS A 2 44.28 37.05 -13.71
CA LYS A 2 42.92 37.17 -13.14
C LYS A 2 41.81 36.43 -13.91
N ARG A 3 41.84 36.48 -15.25
CA ARG A 3 40.84 35.81 -16.12
C ARG A 3 40.94 34.28 -16.09
N ALA A 4 42.15 33.73 -15.99
CA ALA A 4 42.36 32.28 -15.90
C ALA A 4 41.88 31.73 -14.55
N LEU A 5 42.12 32.47 -13.46
CA LEU A 5 41.64 32.10 -12.12
C LEU A 5 40.10 32.11 -12.05
N GLN A 6 39.45 33.11 -12.65
CA GLN A 6 37.99 33.21 -12.72
C GLN A 6 37.37 32.04 -13.51
N LEU A 7 38.02 31.64 -14.61
CA LEU A 7 37.54 30.55 -15.44
C LEU A 7 37.71 29.19 -14.75
N LEU A 8 38.80 28.99 -14.02
CA LEU A 8 39.04 27.78 -13.22
C LEU A 8 38.05 27.67 -12.06
N LEU A 9 37.72 28.79 -11.40
CA LEU A 9 36.70 28.84 -10.35
C LEU A 9 35.30 28.53 -10.91
N ALA A 10 34.95 29.12 -12.06
CA ALA A 10 33.65 28.89 -12.71
C ALA A 10 33.48 27.42 -13.14
N VAL A 11 34.52 26.81 -13.71
CA VAL A 11 34.50 25.38 -14.09
C VAL A 11 34.38 24.49 -12.85
N SER A 12 35.03 24.84 -11.73
CA SER A 12 34.91 24.08 -10.47
C SER A 12 33.50 24.16 -9.88
N PHE A 13 32.85 25.33 -9.93
CA PHE A 13 31.46 25.47 -9.51
C PHE A 13 30.51 24.69 -10.40
N VAL A 14 30.67 24.75 -11.72
CA VAL A 14 29.85 23.97 -12.66
C VAL A 14 30.07 22.46 -12.46
N ALA A 15 31.31 22.03 -12.18
CA ALA A 15 31.61 20.63 -11.88
C ALA A 15 30.94 20.13 -10.58
N MET A 16 30.79 20.98 -9.56
CA MET A 16 30.04 20.64 -8.33
C MET A 16 28.55 20.41 -8.59
N PHE A 17 27.96 21.08 -9.59
CA PHE A 17 26.57 20.85 -10.01
C PHE A 17 26.40 19.71 -11.03
N LEU A 18 27.51 19.22 -11.61
CA LEU A 18 27.52 18.07 -12.53
C LEU A 18 27.71 16.73 -11.82
N VAL A 19 28.09 16.73 -10.54
CA VAL A 19 27.94 15.55 -9.69
C VAL A 19 26.45 15.43 -9.39
N SER A 20 25.74 14.67 -10.22
CA SER A 20 24.42 14.17 -9.84
C SER A 20 24.55 13.58 -8.43
N PRO A 21 23.68 13.95 -7.47
CA PRO A 21 23.63 13.19 -6.23
C PRO A 21 23.44 11.74 -6.65
N VAL A 22 24.43 10.90 -6.37
CA VAL A 22 24.15 9.48 -6.28
C VAL A 22 23.16 9.43 -5.14
N ALA A 23 21.88 9.26 -5.45
CA ALA A 23 20.89 8.94 -4.45
C ALA A 23 21.45 7.69 -3.78
N ALA A 24 22.10 7.86 -2.63
CA ALA A 24 22.28 6.74 -1.74
C ALA A 24 20.84 6.31 -1.46
N ALA A 25 20.49 5.09 -1.85
CA ALA A 25 19.20 4.46 -1.55
C ALA A 25 19.17 4.18 -0.05
N THR A 26 19.27 5.23 0.76
CA THR A 26 19.14 5.13 2.20
C THR A 26 17.68 4.85 2.50
N SER A 27 17.40 3.98 3.46
CA SER A 27 16.04 3.69 3.95
C SER A 27 15.45 4.85 4.77
N GLN A 28 15.92 6.08 4.51
CA GLN A 28 15.50 7.29 5.21
C GLN A 28 14.01 7.53 5.01
N GLY A 29 13.32 7.67 6.14
CA GLY A 29 11.88 7.89 6.17
C GLY A 29 11.04 6.62 6.02
N LEU A 30 11.65 5.43 6.04
CA LEU A 30 10.92 4.19 6.29
C LEU A 30 10.88 3.91 7.80
N GLU A 31 9.70 3.58 8.30
CA GLU A 31 9.50 3.12 9.67
C GLU A 31 8.37 2.08 9.71
N TRP A 32 8.33 1.24 10.73
CA TRP A 32 7.20 0.33 10.90
C TRP A 32 6.03 1.06 11.56
N GLY A 33 4.86 1.02 10.93
CA GLY A 33 3.63 1.62 11.43
C GLY A 33 2.83 0.73 12.39
N VAL A 34 3.39 -0.44 12.74
CA VAL A 34 2.79 -1.43 13.63
C VAL A 34 3.73 -1.77 14.78
N ALA A 35 3.18 -2.29 15.87
CA ALA A 35 3.90 -2.69 17.07
C ALA A 35 3.57 -4.12 17.51
N LEU A 36 4.40 -4.65 18.41
CA LEU A 36 4.14 -5.92 19.07
C LEU A 36 2.79 -5.91 19.79
N ASN A 37 2.01 -6.98 19.62
CA ASN A 37 0.64 -7.15 20.11
C ASN A 37 -0.43 -6.26 19.45
N ASP A 38 -0.13 -5.57 18.35
CA ASP A 38 -1.19 -4.96 17.56
C ASP A 38 -2.12 -6.04 17.00
N GLU A 39 -3.42 -5.76 17.08
CA GLU A 39 -4.49 -6.65 16.65
C GLU A 39 -5.24 -6.06 15.46
N PHE A 40 -5.42 -6.90 14.45
CA PHE A 40 -6.11 -6.56 13.23
C PHE A 40 -7.20 -7.58 12.96
N THR A 41 -8.39 -7.06 12.69
CA THR A 41 -9.57 -7.87 12.44
C THR A 41 -9.88 -7.84 10.94
N PHE A 42 -10.16 -9.00 10.37
CA PHE A 42 -10.43 -9.18 8.95
C PHE A 42 -11.71 -9.98 8.73
N GLN A 43 -12.38 -9.66 7.63
CA GLN A 43 -13.45 -10.47 7.10
C GLN A 43 -12.93 -11.29 5.92
N MET A 44 -13.04 -12.62 6.02
CA MET A 44 -12.76 -13.54 4.93
C MET A 44 -14.05 -13.95 4.24
N VAL A 45 -14.14 -13.71 2.93
CA VAL A 45 -15.31 -14.04 2.11
C VAL A 45 -14.88 -14.88 0.93
N PHE A 46 -15.55 -16.02 0.73
CA PHE A 46 -15.45 -16.82 -0.48
C PHE A 46 -16.71 -16.64 -1.32
N VAL A 47 -16.53 -16.32 -2.58
CA VAL A 47 -17.58 -16.27 -3.60
C VAL A 47 -17.27 -17.35 -4.62
N ASP A 48 -18.21 -18.27 -4.83
CA ASP A 48 -18.15 -19.28 -5.87
C ASP A 48 -19.27 -19.04 -6.88
N GLU A 49 -18.90 -18.86 -8.14
CA GLU A 49 -19.83 -18.56 -9.23
C GLU A 49 -20.83 -17.43 -8.90
N GLY A 50 -20.35 -16.36 -8.26
CA GLY A 50 -21.15 -15.22 -7.83
C GLY A 50 -22.01 -15.44 -6.57
N THR A 51 -21.95 -16.62 -5.96
CA THR A 51 -22.65 -16.94 -4.70
C THR A 51 -21.68 -16.95 -3.54
N GLN A 52 -21.98 -16.22 -2.46
CA GLN A 52 -21.18 -16.28 -1.24
C GLN A 52 -21.35 -17.65 -0.56
N THR A 53 -20.26 -18.42 -0.47
CA THR A 53 -20.27 -19.76 0.14
C THR A 53 -19.62 -19.79 1.52
N PHE A 54 -18.80 -18.78 1.82
CA PHE A 54 -18.09 -18.68 3.10
C PHE A 54 -17.98 -17.22 3.53
N ASN A 55 -18.16 -16.98 4.83
CA ASN A 55 -18.07 -15.66 5.43
C ASN A 55 -17.66 -15.76 6.90
N GLU A 56 -16.37 -15.65 7.20
CA GLU A 56 -15.87 -15.77 8.58
C GLU A 56 -14.91 -14.65 8.92
N GLY A 57 -14.97 -14.24 10.19
CA GLY A 57 -14.04 -13.27 10.75
C GLY A 57 -12.72 -13.93 11.18
N ILE A 58 -11.61 -13.23 10.95
CA ILE A 58 -10.27 -13.64 11.32
C ILE A 58 -9.61 -12.53 12.15
N ASN A 59 -9.01 -12.91 13.26
CA ASN A 59 -8.16 -12.04 14.08
C ASN A 59 -6.70 -12.36 13.78
N VAL A 60 -5.92 -11.31 13.54
CA VAL A 60 -4.49 -11.36 13.28
C VAL A 60 -3.79 -10.53 14.36
N THR A 61 -2.86 -11.14 15.08
CA THR A 61 -2.07 -10.48 16.12
C THR A 61 -0.60 -10.57 15.78
N ILE A 62 0.13 -9.47 15.91
CA ILE A 62 1.60 -9.45 15.79
C ILE A 62 2.20 -10.04 17.07
N ILE A 63 2.94 -11.14 16.95
CA ILE A 63 3.49 -11.88 18.10
C ILE A 63 5.00 -11.67 18.31
N GLU A 64 5.69 -11.06 17.35
CA GLU A 64 7.08 -10.65 17.48
C GLU A 64 7.26 -9.19 17.07
N THR A 65 8.22 -8.51 17.71
CA THR A 65 8.53 -7.12 17.39
C THR A 65 8.98 -7.01 15.94
N PRO A 66 8.49 -6.03 15.17
CA PRO A 66 9.02 -5.68 13.86
C PRO A 66 10.55 -5.65 13.84
N PRO A 67 11.21 -6.41 12.94
CA PRO A 67 12.67 -6.40 12.82
C PRO A 67 13.17 -5.03 12.36
N ALA A 68 14.47 -4.75 12.51
CA ALA A 68 15.02 -3.50 12.02
C ALA A 68 14.95 -3.45 10.49
N ILE A 69 14.60 -2.30 9.92
CA ILE A 69 14.63 -2.10 8.47
C ILE A 69 16.08 -1.93 8.04
N ASP A 70 16.52 -2.74 7.07
CA ASP A 70 17.86 -2.64 6.51
C ASP A 70 18.11 -1.26 5.89
N ASP A 71 19.33 -0.73 6.08
CA ASP A 71 19.79 0.53 5.49
C ASP A 71 21.18 0.33 4.85
N PRO A 72 21.30 0.30 3.51
CA PRO A 72 20.24 0.56 2.52
C PRO A 72 19.33 -0.67 2.28
N LEU A 73 18.05 -0.41 2.01
CA LEU A 73 17.12 -1.42 1.48
C LEU A 73 17.31 -1.53 -0.04
N LEU A 74 17.72 -2.71 -0.53
CA LEU A 74 18.13 -2.92 -1.92
C LEU A 74 17.05 -3.56 -2.79
N ALA A 75 16.23 -4.43 -2.21
CA ALA A 75 15.11 -5.08 -2.86
C ALA A 75 13.85 -5.01 -2.00
N LEU A 76 12.67 -5.15 -2.62
CA LEU A 76 11.42 -5.24 -1.87
C LEU A 76 11.37 -6.57 -1.09
N GLY A 77 11.93 -7.63 -1.67
CA GLY A 77 12.05 -8.94 -1.01
C GLY A 77 13.03 -8.99 0.16
N ASP A 78 13.86 -7.95 0.35
CA ASP A 78 14.73 -7.81 1.53
C ASP A 78 13.96 -7.26 2.75
N ILE A 79 12.70 -6.85 2.57
CA ILE A 79 11.85 -6.43 3.68
C ILE A 79 11.47 -7.66 4.50
N ASP A 80 11.96 -7.71 5.72
CA ASP A 80 11.62 -8.78 6.65
C ASP A 80 10.10 -8.86 6.93
N THR A 81 9.65 -10.07 7.24
CA THR A 81 8.26 -10.36 7.61
C THR A 81 8.05 -10.38 9.12
N TYR A 82 6.81 -10.17 9.55
CA TYR A 82 6.42 -10.39 10.95
C TYR A 82 5.90 -11.79 11.19
N ASP A 83 6.12 -12.26 12.42
CA ASP A 83 5.38 -13.38 12.94
C ASP A 83 3.98 -12.96 13.39
N LEU A 84 3.00 -13.68 12.85
CA LEU A 84 1.59 -13.41 13.04
C LEU A 84 0.91 -14.63 13.65
N ASN A 85 0.08 -14.39 14.66
CA ASN A 85 -0.89 -15.38 15.10
C ASN A 85 -2.24 -15.06 14.44
N MET A 86 -2.76 -16.01 13.65
CA MET A 86 -4.05 -15.87 12.99
C MET A 86 -5.03 -16.90 13.54
N THR A 87 -6.21 -16.44 13.92
CA THR A 87 -7.31 -17.29 14.41
C THR A 87 -8.63 -16.84 13.82
N PHE A 88 -9.57 -17.77 13.63
CA PHE A 88 -10.96 -17.39 13.40
C PHE A 88 -11.54 -16.70 14.65
N TYR A 89 -12.63 -15.96 14.51
CA TYR A 89 -13.30 -15.30 15.64
C TYR A 89 -13.70 -16.25 16.76
N ASN A 90 -13.96 -17.51 16.44
CA ASN A 90 -14.24 -18.56 17.42
C ASN A 90 -12.98 -19.07 18.16
N GLY A 91 -11.80 -18.47 17.90
CA GLY A 91 -10.52 -18.82 18.50
C GLY A 91 -9.83 -20.04 17.90
N THR A 92 -10.41 -20.66 16.87
CA THR A 92 -9.79 -21.81 16.20
C THR A 92 -8.70 -21.37 15.24
N SER A 93 -7.65 -22.18 15.11
CA SER A 93 -6.59 -21.94 14.13
C SER A 93 -7.13 -22.05 12.71
N LEU A 94 -6.58 -21.27 11.77
CA LEU A 94 -6.94 -21.33 10.35
C LEU A 94 -6.63 -22.69 9.72
N GLY A 95 -5.68 -23.46 10.25
CA GLY A 95 -5.29 -24.75 9.69
C GLY A 95 -4.95 -24.65 8.19
N LEU A 96 -5.59 -25.47 7.36
CA LEU A 96 -5.36 -25.50 5.91
C LEU A 96 -5.84 -24.23 5.17
N TYR A 97 -6.71 -23.41 5.77
CA TYR A 97 -7.11 -22.13 5.16
C TYR A 97 -5.92 -21.16 5.02
N GLY A 98 -4.85 -21.36 5.78
CA GLY A 98 -3.60 -20.59 5.62
C GLY A 98 -2.97 -20.71 4.23
N ILE A 99 -3.25 -21.78 3.47
CA ILE A 99 -2.77 -21.97 2.10
C ILE A 99 -3.25 -20.85 1.17
N LEU A 100 -4.39 -20.22 1.47
CA LEU A 100 -4.93 -19.10 0.69
C LEU A 100 -3.99 -17.89 0.66
N PHE A 101 -3.14 -17.73 1.67
CA PHE A 101 -2.17 -16.63 1.73
C PHE A 101 -0.89 -16.88 0.94
N LEU A 102 -0.70 -18.08 0.38
CA LEU A 102 0.43 -18.33 -0.53
C LEU A 102 0.37 -17.43 -1.77
N GLY A 103 -0.81 -16.95 -2.16
CA GLY A 103 -0.92 -15.98 -3.26
C GLY A 103 -0.33 -14.61 -2.93
N LEU A 104 -0.16 -14.24 -1.66
CA LEU A 104 0.62 -13.03 -1.30
C LEU A 104 2.09 -13.18 -1.72
N ILE A 105 2.65 -14.38 -1.60
CA ILE A 105 4.03 -14.66 -2.04
C ILE A 105 4.16 -14.49 -3.56
N ILE A 106 3.12 -14.86 -4.33
CA ILE A 106 3.12 -14.74 -5.80
C ILE A 106 3.29 -13.28 -6.24
N VAL A 107 2.65 -12.33 -5.54
CA VAL A 107 2.78 -10.90 -5.84
C VAL A 107 3.97 -10.23 -5.14
N GLY A 108 4.91 -11.02 -4.59
CA GLY A 108 6.06 -10.51 -3.85
C GLY A 108 5.68 -9.75 -2.58
N SER A 109 4.52 -10.08 -2.01
CA SER A 109 3.82 -9.28 -1.03
C SER A 109 3.83 -9.92 0.37
N HIS A 110 3.89 -9.08 1.41
CA HIS A 110 3.91 -9.52 2.82
C HIS A 110 2.61 -9.11 3.54
N PHE A 111 2.45 -9.41 4.83
CA PHE A 111 1.30 -8.89 5.57
C PHE A 111 1.46 -7.43 6.02
N GLY A 112 2.66 -6.88 5.94
CA GLY A 112 2.90 -5.46 6.16
C GLY A 112 4.17 -4.97 5.47
N TYR A 113 4.20 -3.66 5.25
CA TYR A 113 5.33 -2.92 4.68
C TYR A 113 5.65 -1.71 5.54
N PRO A 114 6.89 -1.21 5.53
CA PRO A 114 7.23 0.04 6.19
C PRO A 114 6.41 1.21 5.63
N ILE A 115 6.07 2.16 6.49
CA ILE A 115 5.39 3.40 6.11
C ILE A 115 6.39 4.53 5.83
N GLY A 116 5.88 5.64 5.29
CA GLY A 116 6.62 6.89 5.11
C GLY A 116 7.06 7.13 3.67
N ASN A 117 7.94 6.30 3.11
CA ASN A 117 8.46 6.48 1.74
C ASN A 117 7.88 5.48 0.73
N PHE A 118 6.59 5.63 0.40
CA PHE A 118 5.91 4.77 -0.59
C PHE A 118 6.41 4.94 -2.03
N SER A 119 7.10 6.06 -2.34
CA SER A 119 7.78 6.23 -3.62
C SER A 119 8.97 5.27 -3.74
N LEU A 120 9.79 5.15 -2.69
CA LEU A 120 10.86 4.17 -2.63
C LEU A 120 10.32 2.74 -2.73
N LEU A 121 9.26 2.39 -2.00
CA LEU A 121 8.64 1.06 -2.10
C LEU A 121 8.14 0.75 -3.52
N THR A 122 7.61 1.77 -4.21
CA THR A 122 7.18 1.65 -5.62
C THR A 122 8.38 1.39 -6.53
N GLU A 123 9.48 2.14 -6.36
CA GLU A 123 10.71 1.95 -7.13
C GLU A 123 11.31 0.56 -6.92
N LEU A 124 11.36 0.09 -5.67
CA LEU A 124 11.84 -1.25 -5.32
C LEU A 124 10.95 -2.33 -5.94
N ALA A 125 9.63 -2.24 -5.81
CA ALA A 125 8.70 -3.20 -6.40
C ALA A 125 8.86 -3.31 -7.93
N MET A 126 9.06 -2.18 -8.61
CA MET A 126 9.25 -2.15 -10.06
C MET A 126 10.63 -2.64 -10.53
N ALA A 127 11.62 -2.67 -9.63
CA ALA A 127 12.95 -3.17 -9.89
C ALA A 127 13.09 -4.69 -9.70
N GLU A 128 12.09 -5.33 -9.10
CA GLU A 128 12.09 -6.76 -8.82
C GLU A 128 12.08 -7.62 -10.09
N SER A 129 12.73 -8.79 -10.01
CA SER A 129 12.83 -9.71 -11.16
C SER A 129 11.49 -10.35 -11.57
N TRP A 130 10.53 -10.42 -10.64
CA TRP A 130 9.17 -10.90 -10.90
C TRP A 130 8.28 -9.84 -11.55
N TRP A 131 8.70 -8.57 -11.53
CA TRP A 131 7.93 -7.47 -12.11
C TRP A 131 7.85 -7.61 -13.64
N ASN A 132 6.64 -7.67 -14.16
CA ASN A 132 6.36 -7.83 -15.60
C ASN A 132 5.12 -7.01 -16.02
N THR A 133 4.69 -7.12 -17.27
CA THR A 133 3.58 -6.31 -17.83
C THR A 133 2.21 -6.53 -17.18
N ASN A 134 2.06 -7.62 -16.43
CA ASN A 134 0.81 -7.99 -15.76
C ASN A 134 0.68 -7.40 -14.36
N TYR A 135 1.74 -6.74 -13.86
CA TYR A 135 1.77 -6.08 -12.57
C TYR A 135 1.39 -4.60 -12.68
N SER A 136 0.76 -4.10 -11.63
CA SER A 136 0.39 -2.70 -11.47
C SER A 136 0.54 -2.27 -10.01
N ILE A 137 0.90 -1.00 -9.81
CA ILE A 137 0.98 -0.38 -8.49
C ILE A 137 -0.33 0.34 -8.19
N ILE A 138 -0.87 0.08 -7.02
CA ILE A 138 -1.96 0.85 -6.42
C ILE A 138 -1.29 1.85 -5.47
N ASN A 139 -1.38 3.14 -5.75
CA ASN A 139 -0.78 4.16 -4.90
C ASN A 139 -1.67 5.41 -4.90
N ASN A 140 -2.54 5.51 -3.89
CA ASN A 140 -3.46 6.64 -3.73
C ASN A 140 -3.26 7.31 -2.35
N ALA A 141 -4.20 8.15 -1.91
CA ALA A 141 -4.07 8.87 -0.64
C ALA A 141 -4.04 7.94 0.59
N GLN A 142 -4.77 6.83 0.55
CA GLN A 142 -5.00 5.97 1.72
C GLN A 142 -4.22 4.66 1.66
N VAL A 143 -4.03 4.11 0.46
CA VAL A 143 -3.44 2.78 0.28
C VAL A 143 -2.27 2.78 -0.69
N TRP A 144 -1.33 1.89 -0.40
CA TRP A 144 -0.31 1.43 -1.33
C TRP A 144 -0.49 -0.07 -1.56
N GLY A 145 -0.16 -0.61 -2.72
CA GLY A 145 -0.38 -2.02 -3.01
C GLY A 145 0.09 -2.45 -4.39
N ILE A 146 0.03 -3.76 -4.61
CA ILE A 146 0.44 -4.42 -5.85
C ILE A 146 -0.74 -5.25 -6.34
N SER A 147 -1.00 -5.19 -7.64
CA SER A 147 -1.95 -6.08 -8.29
C SER A 147 -1.31 -6.75 -9.49
N PHE A 148 -1.46 -8.07 -9.58
CA PHE A 148 -1.13 -8.90 -10.72
C PHE A 148 -2.42 -9.36 -11.41
N SER A 149 -2.42 -9.40 -12.74
CA SER A 149 -3.54 -9.98 -13.49
C SER A 149 -3.09 -10.61 -14.79
N GLU A 150 -3.56 -11.81 -15.06
CA GLU A 150 -3.26 -12.55 -16.28
C GLU A 150 -4.55 -13.08 -16.90
N THR A 151 -4.52 -13.31 -18.22
CA THR A 151 -5.62 -13.93 -18.94
C THR A 151 -5.08 -15.11 -19.72
N ASP A 152 -5.61 -16.30 -19.43
CA ASP A 152 -5.27 -17.53 -20.13
C ASP A 152 -6.52 -18.39 -20.33
N GLY A 153 -6.63 -19.07 -21.47
CA GLY A 153 -7.66 -20.09 -21.69
C GLY A 153 -9.13 -19.62 -21.58
N GLY A 154 -9.41 -18.32 -21.65
CA GLY A 154 -10.75 -17.77 -21.43
C GLY A 154 -11.06 -17.45 -19.97
N GLU A 155 -10.07 -17.51 -19.08
CA GLU A 155 -10.14 -17.09 -17.68
C GLU A 155 -9.21 -15.90 -17.44
N GLN A 156 -9.66 -14.95 -16.63
CA GLN A 156 -8.85 -13.85 -16.13
C GLN A 156 -8.63 -14.07 -14.64
N ALA A 157 -7.38 -14.30 -14.25
CA ALA A 157 -6.97 -14.42 -12.86
C ALA A 157 -6.34 -13.11 -12.39
N SER A 158 -6.64 -12.67 -11.18
CA SER A 158 -6.02 -11.51 -10.56
C SER A 158 -5.73 -11.74 -9.08
N ILE A 159 -4.61 -11.19 -8.63
CA ILE A 159 -4.18 -11.15 -7.25
C ILE A 159 -3.95 -9.70 -6.88
N THR A 160 -4.58 -9.21 -5.82
CA THR A 160 -4.43 -7.83 -5.36
C THR A 160 -4.11 -7.82 -3.87
N ALA A 161 -3.04 -7.13 -3.49
CA ALA A 161 -2.67 -6.89 -2.09
C ALA A 161 -2.54 -5.38 -1.86
N GLU A 162 -3.30 -4.85 -0.90
CA GLU A 162 -3.32 -3.44 -0.52
C GLU A 162 -2.98 -3.29 0.96
N TYR A 163 -2.31 -2.19 1.26
CA TYR A 163 -1.75 -1.81 2.56
C TYR A 163 -2.23 -0.42 2.89
N LEU A 164 -2.70 -0.22 4.13
CA LEU A 164 -3.02 1.13 4.59
C LEU A 164 -1.74 1.92 4.76
N LYS A 165 -1.66 3.12 4.20
CA LYS A 165 -0.49 3.98 4.37
C LYS A 165 -0.27 4.48 5.79
N ALA A 166 -1.34 4.44 6.60
CA ALA A 166 -1.31 4.91 7.98
C ALA A 166 -0.51 3.99 8.91
N ASP A 167 -0.55 2.67 8.69
CA ASP A 167 0.15 1.68 9.52
C ASP A 167 1.01 0.69 8.73
N GLY A 168 0.87 0.65 7.40
CA GLY A 168 1.62 -0.23 6.52
C GLY A 168 1.11 -1.67 6.52
N PHE A 169 0.07 -1.98 7.30
CA PHE A 169 -0.46 -3.34 7.42
C PHE A 169 -1.48 -3.63 6.32
N CYS A 170 -1.58 -4.90 5.95
CA CYS A 170 -2.51 -5.36 4.92
C CYS A 170 -3.92 -4.89 5.25
N SER A 171 -4.52 -4.18 4.31
CA SER A 171 -5.88 -3.66 4.40
C SER A 171 -6.85 -4.54 3.61
N ARG A 172 -6.39 -5.07 2.48
CA ARG A 172 -7.20 -5.89 1.60
C ARG A 172 -6.32 -6.82 0.78
N TYR A 173 -6.72 -8.09 0.73
CA TYR A 173 -6.13 -9.09 -0.13
C TYR A 173 -7.25 -9.80 -0.90
N ILE A 174 -7.11 -9.90 -2.22
CA ILE A 174 -8.11 -10.52 -3.10
C ILE A 174 -7.42 -11.48 -4.07
N LEU A 175 -7.92 -12.70 -4.11
CA LEU A 175 -7.72 -13.65 -5.19
C LEU A 175 -9.02 -13.72 -5.99
N GLN A 176 -8.94 -13.55 -7.30
CA GLN A 176 -10.12 -13.59 -8.15
C GLN A 176 -9.81 -14.31 -9.45
N SER A 177 -10.76 -15.16 -9.88
CA SER A 177 -10.82 -15.70 -11.23
C SER A 177 -12.17 -15.33 -11.85
N THR A 178 -12.13 -14.79 -13.06
CA THR A 178 -13.31 -14.42 -13.84
C THR A 178 -13.29 -15.20 -15.14
N ASN A 179 -14.35 -15.96 -15.41
CA ASN A 179 -14.52 -16.56 -16.72
C ASN A 179 -14.91 -15.48 -17.75
N THR A 180 -14.08 -15.26 -18.76
CA THR A 180 -14.25 -14.15 -19.72
C THR A 180 -15.44 -14.34 -20.66
N THR A 181 -15.95 -15.57 -20.80
CA THR A 181 -17.11 -15.89 -21.66
C THR A 181 -18.43 -15.70 -20.91
N SER A 182 -18.51 -16.17 -19.67
CA SER A 182 -19.73 -16.14 -18.86
C SER A 182 -19.80 -14.96 -17.88
N SER A 183 -18.68 -14.24 -17.68
CA SER A 183 -18.50 -13.20 -16.64
C SER A 183 -18.74 -13.69 -15.21
N VAL A 184 -18.73 -15.01 -15.00
CA VAL A 184 -18.86 -15.62 -13.68
C VAL A 184 -17.56 -15.42 -12.91
N VAL A 185 -17.68 -15.01 -11.64
CA VAL A 185 -16.56 -14.69 -10.76
C VAL A 185 -16.50 -15.66 -9.59
N THR A 186 -15.32 -16.23 -9.37
CA THR A 186 -14.96 -16.93 -8.14
C THR A 186 -13.85 -16.13 -7.46
N SER A 187 -14.01 -15.84 -6.18
CA SER A 187 -13.04 -15.02 -5.45
C SER A 187 -12.91 -15.39 -3.99
N VAL A 188 -11.73 -15.11 -3.45
CA VAL A 188 -11.44 -15.11 -2.02
C VAL A 188 -10.98 -13.70 -1.68
N SER A 189 -11.64 -13.08 -0.72
CA SER A 189 -11.23 -11.78 -0.21
C SER A 189 -10.97 -11.84 1.28
N PHE A 190 -9.95 -11.12 1.71
CA PHE A 190 -9.54 -10.94 3.09
C PHE A 190 -9.40 -9.44 3.31
N THR A 191 -10.43 -8.83 3.89
CA THR A 191 -10.52 -7.37 4.00
C THR A 191 -10.51 -6.98 5.47
N ARG A 192 -9.60 -6.09 5.85
CA ARG A 192 -9.50 -5.56 7.20
C ARG A 192 -10.78 -4.82 7.54
N THR A 193 -11.45 -5.25 8.59
CA THR A 193 -12.56 -4.48 9.16
C THR A 193 -11.94 -3.34 9.95
N THR A 194 -12.00 -2.13 9.42
CA THR A 194 -11.70 -0.96 10.24
C THR A 194 -12.78 -0.87 11.33
N PRO A 195 -12.43 -0.76 12.62
CA PRO A 195 -13.42 -0.32 13.59
C PRO A 195 -13.96 1.01 13.09
N SER A 196 -15.28 1.15 13.05
CA SER A 196 -16.03 2.27 12.48
C SER A 196 -15.79 3.63 13.17
N SER A 197 -14.65 3.83 13.83
CA SER A 197 -14.28 5.00 14.62
C SER A 197 -13.17 5.86 14.03
N SER A 198 -12.48 5.43 12.97
CA SER A 198 -11.51 6.28 12.28
C SER A 198 -12.22 7.01 11.15
N PHE A 199 -12.97 8.06 11.47
CA PHE A 199 -13.39 9.03 10.46
C PHE A 199 -12.11 9.59 9.85
N ASP A 200 -11.77 9.14 8.64
CA ASP A 200 -10.59 9.61 7.92
C ASP A 200 -10.84 11.05 7.46
N ILE A 201 -10.54 11.98 8.38
CA ILE A 201 -10.63 13.42 8.13
C ILE A 201 -9.75 13.79 6.94
N VAL A 202 -8.57 13.19 6.79
CA VAL A 202 -7.65 13.58 5.72
C VAL A 202 -8.19 13.14 4.37
N GLY A 203 -8.62 11.88 4.23
CA GLY A 203 -9.30 11.36 3.04
C GLY A 203 -10.58 12.12 2.72
N PHE A 204 -11.44 12.37 3.72
CA PHE A 204 -12.65 13.16 3.56
C PHE A 204 -12.34 14.60 3.10
N LEU A 205 -11.32 15.24 3.66
CA LEU A 205 -10.90 16.59 3.28
C LEU A 205 -10.29 16.62 1.88
N THR A 206 -9.50 15.63 1.46
CA THR A 206 -8.96 15.57 0.10
C THR A 206 -10.04 15.29 -0.93
N ASP A 207 -10.96 14.37 -0.66
CA ASP A 207 -12.02 13.98 -1.60
C ASP A 207 -13.09 15.08 -1.73
N ASN A 208 -13.28 15.88 -0.67
CA ASN A 208 -14.23 16.98 -0.66
C ASN A 208 -13.57 18.36 -0.71
N ALA A 209 -12.27 18.44 -1.03
CA ALA A 209 -11.50 19.69 -1.03
C ALA A 209 -12.14 20.77 -1.91
N LEU A 210 -12.73 20.37 -3.05
CA LEU A 210 -13.46 21.26 -3.95
C LEU A 210 -14.72 21.83 -3.31
N TYR A 211 -15.53 20.98 -2.65
CA TYR A 211 -16.76 21.40 -1.98
C TYR A 211 -16.49 22.28 -0.75
N ILE A 212 -15.44 21.97 0.00
CA ILE A 212 -14.98 22.77 1.14
C ILE A 212 -14.46 24.12 0.65
N GLY A 213 -13.68 24.15 -0.42
CA GLY A 213 -13.21 25.39 -1.06
C GLY A 213 -14.36 26.30 -1.50
N VAL A 214 -15.40 25.73 -2.13
CA VAL A 214 -16.61 26.47 -2.52
C VAL A 214 -17.38 27.00 -1.30
N GLY A 215 -17.50 26.18 -0.24
CA GLY A 215 -18.16 26.58 1.00
C GLY A 215 -17.48 27.77 1.69
N VAL A 216 -16.14 27.79 1.75
CA VAL A 216 -15.37 28.90 2.32
C VAL A 216 -15.54 30.19 1.51
N ILE A 217 -15.55 30.09 0.18
CA ILE A 217 -15.76 31.26 -0.70
C ILE A 217 -17.15 31.88 -0.49
N ILE A 218 -18.20 31.06 -0.38
CA ILE A 218 -19.57 31.52 -0.13
C ILE A 218 -19.67 32.22 1.24
N LEU A 219 -19.05 31.66 2.28
CA LEU A 219 -18.98 32.26 3.60
C LEU A 219 -18.27 33.63 3.58
N LEU A 220 -17.13 33.73 2.88
CA LEU A 220 -16.41 34.99 2.74
C LEU A 220 -17.24 36.05 1.99
N LEU A 221 -17.95 35.67 0.92
CA LEU A 221 -18.85 36.56 0.20
C LEU A 221 -20.00 37.06 1.07
N LEU A 222 -20.62 36.16 1.85
CA LEU A 222 -21.67 36.55 2.80
C LEU A 222 -21.16 37.53 3.85
N VAL A 223 -19.99 37.29 4.45
CA VAL A 223 -19.38 38.20 5.42
C VAL A 223 -19.09 39.57 4.80
N ILE A 224 -18.59 39.62 3.56
CA ILE A 224 -18.35 40.88 2.85
C ILE A 224 -19.65 41.64 2.57
N ILE A 225 -20.71 40.95 2.19
CA ILE A 225 -22.03 41.54 1.92
C ILE A 225 -22.64 42.09 3.21
N PHE A 226 -22.56 41.36 4.33
CA PHE A 226 -23.05 41.82 5.63
C PHE A 226 -22.23 42.97 6.21
N LYS A 227 -20.92 43.03 5.95
CA LYS A 227 -20.06 44.14 6.39
C LYS A 227 -20.25 45.42 5.57
N ARG A 228 -20.79 45.32 4.35
CA ARG A 228 -21.06 46.47 3.47
C ARG A 228 -22.46 47.09 3.65
N ARG A 229 -23.34 46.46 4.42
CA ARG A 229 -24.60 47.05 4.89
C ARG A 229 -24.42 47.67 6.26
#